data_AF-A0A8D5U4B2-F1
#
_entry.id   AF-A0A8D5U4B2-F1
#
_cell.length_a   1.000
_cell.length_b   1.000
_cell.length_c   1.000
_cell.angle_alpha   90.00
_cell.angle_beta   90.00
_cell.angle_gamma   90.00
#
_symmetry.space_group_name_H-M   'P 1'
#
loop_
_entity.id
_entity.type
_entity.pdbx_description
1 polymer ?
#
loop_
_entity_poly.entity_id
_entity_poly.type
_entity_poly.pdbx_seq_one_letter_code
_entity_poly.pdbx_strand_id
1 'polypeptide(L)'
;MVKVKLLTLDLSNDFNRVKRQLNKYRIEIWESKDSNEKINALIFILDGEMDFRVILTMSAIVLNCSKTLAFTKTSYLGITGIDNWNIIYNKFKLIENRIYKQAKTIVFIGDIDNQRKYENFRSTLGDNIKEDISGVYISHDYYKVLVITYNGDLNNDRFSSHEIEEDMIKFLEKINETGVSGRILTQKDVTDAKELYDKLNKSFRNFRLGPELFNNLDELLVHLMVKYREYSRKPFLRLNRVLELIANT
;
A
#
# COMPACT_ATOMS: atom_id res chain seq x y z
N MET A 1 -17.62 7.28 -2.90
CA MET A 1 -17.03 7.78 -1.64
C MET A 1 -16.46 6.59 -0.89
N VAL A 2 -15.15 6.60 -0.62
CA VAL A 2 -14.51 5.50 0.12
C VAL A 2 -14.71 5.70 1.61
N LYS A 3 -15.22 4.68 2.29
CA LYS A 3 -15.28 4.62 3.74
C LYS A 3 -14.14 3.76 4.26
N VAL A 4 -13.48 4.21 5.30
CA VAL A 4 -12.25 3.61 5.84
C VAL A 4 -12.50 3.22 7.27
N LYS A 5 -12.24 1.96 7.60
CA LYS A 5 -12.34 1.44 8.95
C LYS A 5 -10.96 1.03 9.43
N LEU A 6 -10.46 1.71 10.46
CA LEU A 6 -9.16 1.39 11.05
C LEU A 6 -9.35 0.34 12.15
N LEU A 7 -8.66 -0.78 12.05
CA LEU A 7 -8.69 -1.82 13.09
C LEU A 7 -7.57 -1.66 14.11
N THR A 8 -6.61 -0.78 13.82
CA THR A 8 -5.51 -0.41 14.70
C THR A 8 -5.49 1.11 14.87
N LEU A 9 -5.38 1.58 16.12
CA LEU A 9 -5.49 3.01 16.45
C LEU A 9 -4.28 3.83 15.98
N ASP A 10 -3.12 3.18 15.84
CA ASP A 10 -1.86 3.80 15.42
C ASP A 10 -1.95 4.43 14.02
N LEU A 11 -2.83 3.93 13.14
CA LEU A 11 -3.05 4.47 11.79
C LEU A 11 -3.93 5.74 11.74
N SER A 12 -4.52 6.14 12.86
CA SER A 12 -5.48 7.26 12.91
C SER A 12 -4.87 8.60 12.49
N ASN A 13 -3.62 8.83 12.88
CA ASN A 13 -2.90 10.06 12.53
C ASN A 13 -2.61 10.12 11.02
N ASP A 14 -2.17 9.00 10.44
CA ASP A 14 -1.91 8.91 9.01
C ASP A 14 -3.18 9.05 8.18
N PHE A 15 -4.28 8.44 8.63
CA PHE A 15 -5.58 8.58 7.98
C PHE A 15 -5.99 10.06 7.90
N ASN A 16 -5.88 10.79 9.02
CA ASN A 16 -6.23 12.20 9.07
C ASN A 16 -5.34 13.08 8.19
N ARG A 17 -4.05 12.74 8.07
CA ARG A 17 -3.11 13.42 7.16
C ARG A 17 -3.51 13.21 5.70
N VAL A 18 -3.72 11.96 5.28
CA VAL A 18 -4.14 11.62 3.92
C VAL A 18 -5.49 12.26 3.59
N LYS A 19 -6.47 12.14 4.49
CA LYS A 19 -7.79 12.77 4.35
C LYS A 19 -7.70 14.26 4.09
N ARG A 20 -6.89 14.99 4.87
CA ARG A 20 -6.72 16.44 4.72
C ARG A 20 -6.17 16.81 3.35
N GLN A 21 -5.20 16.05 2.84
CA GLN A 21 -4.62 16.32 1.52
C GLN A 21 -5.61 15.98 0.40
N LEU A 22 -6.29 14.84 0.45
CA LEU A 22 -7.30 14.45 -0.54
C LEU A 22 -8.47 15.44 -0.61
N ASN A 23 -8.92 15.98 0.52
CA ASN A 23 -9.99 16.98 0.57
C ASN A 23 -9.67 18.26 -0.22
N LYS A 24 -8.39 18.66 -0.31
CA LYS A 24 -7.97 19.81 -1.14
C LYS A 24 -8.30 19.60 -2.64
N TYR A 25 -8.40 18.34 -3.06
CA TYR A 25 -8.71 17.94 -4.44
C TYR A 25 -10.15 17.46 -4.60
N ARG A 26 -11.03 17.73 -3.61
CA ARG A 26 -12.43 17.27 -3.60
C ARG A 26 -12.57 15.73 -3.66
N ILE A 27 -11.55 15.01 -3.21
CA ILE A 27 -11.62 13.55 -3.03
C ILE A 27 -11.96 13.29 -1.56
N GLU A 28 -13.18 12.84 -1.30
CA GLU A 28 -13.65 12.61 0.06
C GLU A 28 -13.45 11.16 0.50
N ILE A 29 -12.76 11.00 1.63
CA ILE A 29 -12.70 9.75 2.40
C ILE A 29 -13.23 9.97 3.81
N TRP A 30 -13.92 8.96 4.33
CA TRP A 30 -14.58 9.04 5.63
C TRP A 30 -14.20 7.88 6.52
N GLU A 31 -13.95 8.16 7.79
CA GLU A 31 -13.77 7.11 8.78
C GLU A 31 -15.15 6.51 9.12
N SER A 32 -15.26 5.18 9.00
CA SER A 32 -16.46 4.44 9.36
C SER A 32 -16.43 4.09 10.83
N LYS A 33 -17.42 4.60 11.57
CA LYS A 33 -17.65 4.28 12.99
C LYS A 33 -18.69 3.16 13.19
N ASP A 34 -19.36 2.75 12.12
CA ASP A 34 -20.43 1.75 12.20
C ASP A 34 -19.83 0.33 12.31
N SER A 35 -20.15 -0.35 13.41
CA SER A 35 -19.72 -1.72 13.68
C SER A 35 -20.38 -2.74 12.74
N ASN A 36 -21.52 -2.42 12.13
CA ASN A 36 -22.32 -3.32 11.30
C ASN A 36 -22.16 -3.10 9.78
N GLU A 37 -21.35 -2.12 9.37
CA GLU A 37 -21.19 -1.80 7.95
C GLU A 37 -20.59 -2.96 7.15
N LYS A 38 -21.10 -3.16 5.91
CA LYS A 38 -20.60 -4.18 5.00
C LYS A 38 -19.19 -3.82 4.52
N ILE A 39 -18.22 -4.70 4.78
CA ILE A 39 -16.82 -4.50 4.43
C ILE A 39 -16.55 -5.08 3.03
N ASN A 40 -16.16 -4.23 2.07
CA ASN A 40 -15.80 -4.68 0.73
C ASN A 40 -14.44 -5.38 0.74
N ALA A 41 -13.44 -4.76 1.36
CA ALA A 41 -12.12 -5.36 1.49
C ALA A 41 -11.54 -5.13 2.89
N LEU A 42 -10.87 -6.15 3.42
CA LEU A 42 -9.96 -6.04 4.55
C LEU A 42 -8.53 -6.10 4.01
N ILE A 43 -7.75 -5.05 4.23
CA ILE A 43 -6.37 -4.92 3.76
C ILE A 43 -5.45 -5.02 4.96
N PHE A 44 -4.63 -6.07 4.97
CA PHE A 44 -3.47 -6.22 5.84
C PHE A 44 -2.28 -5.57 5.17
N ILE A 45 -1.66 -4.62 5.87
CA ILE A 45 -0.45 -3.93 5.44
C ILE A 45 0.70 -4.23 6.41
N LEU A 46 1.91 -3.94 5.97
CA LEU A 46 3.11 -4.04 6.79
C LEU A 46 3.11 -3.03 7.94
N ASP A 47 4.00 -3.26 8.89
CA ASP A 47 4.11 -2.48 10.12
C ASP A 47 4.61 -1.03 9.91
N GLY A 48 4.95 -0.65 8.67
CA GLY A 48 5.33 0.71 8.27
C GLY A 48 4.12 1.64 8.06
N GLU A 49 4.17 2.84 8.66
CA GLU A 49 3.16 3.89 8.47
C GLU A 49 3.06 4.40 7.03
N MET A 50 4.11 4.23 6.23
CA MET A 50 4.22 4.82 4.90
C MET A 50 3.37 4.06 3.86
N ASP A 51 3.42 2.72 3.89
CA ASP A 51 2.61 1.83 3.05
C ASP A 51 1.13 2.19 3.14
N PHE A 52 0.67 2.42 4.38
CA PHE A 52 -0.69 2.85 4.63
C PHE A 52 -1.05 4.11 3.84
N ARG A 53 -0.19 5.14 3.84
CA ARG A 53 -0.47 6.42 3.17
C ARG A 53 -0.61 6.25 1.66
N VAL A 54 0.28 5.48 1.04
CA VAL A 54 0.27 5.21 -0.40
C VAL A 54 -0.94 4.36 -0.77
N ILE A 55 -1.16 3.25 -0.06
CA ILE A 55 -2.26 2.32 -0.32
C ILE A 55 -3.60 3.03 -0.14
N LEU A 56 -3.77 3.80 0.93
CA LEU A 56 -5.00 4.56 1.19
C LEU A 56 -5.24 5.61 0.10
N THR A 57 -4.20 6.36 -0.29
CA THR A 57 -4.29 7.38 -1.35
C THR A 57 -4.67 6.74 -2.69
N MET A 58 -3.99 5.66 -3.06
CA MET A 58 -4.25 4.93 -4.30
C MET A 58 -5.65 4.32 -4.30
N SER A 59 -6.09 3.77 -3.16
CA SER A 59 -7.45 3.24 -2.99
C SER A 59 -8.51 4.33 -3.22
N ALA A 60 -8.31 5.52 -2.66
CA ALA A 60 -9.23 6.64 -2.83
C ALA A 60 -9.33 7.09 -4.31
N ILE A 61 -8.19 7.15 -4.99
CA ILE A 61 -8.09 7.53 -6.41
C ILE A 61 -8.73 6.48 -7.33
N VAL A 62 -8.35 5.21 -7.17
CA VAL A 62 -8.73 4.12 -8.10
C VAL A 62 -10.17 3.70 -7.89
N LEU A 63 -10.61 3.53 -6.63
CA LEU A 63 -11.93 2.98 -6.39
C LEU A 63 -13.01 4.00 -6.72
N ASN A 64 -12.85 5.28 -6.33
CA ASN A 64 -13.78 6.39 -6.56
C ASN A 64 -15.30 6.05 -6.47
N CYS A 65 -15.66 4.98 -5.74
CA CYS A 65 -16.99 4.40 -5.67
C CYS A 65 -17.35 4.13 -4.20
N SER A 66 -18.57 3.68 -3.91
CA SER A 66 -19.03 3.45 -2.52
C SER A 66 -18.50 2.10 -2.01
N LYS A 67 -17.22 2.07 -1.60
CA LYS A 67 -16.57 0.89 -1.00
C LYS A 67 -16.17 1.20 0.43
N THR A 68 -16.40 0.25 1.32
CA THR A 68 -15.85 0.27 2.69
C THR A 68 -14.61 -0.62 2.74
N LEU A 69 -13.47 -0.03 3.06
CA LEU A 69 -12.20 -0.72 3.25
C LEU A 69 -11.87 -0.76 4.73
N ALA A 70 -11.51 -1.93 5.24
CA ALA A 70 -10.92 -2.08 6.56
C ALA A 70 -9.40 -2.20 6.42
N PHE A 71 -8.64 -1.52 7.27
CA PHE A 71 -7.18 -1.58 7.30
C PHE A 71 -6.69 -2.11 8.65
N THR A 72 -5.70 -2.98 8.61
CA THR A 72 -5.00 -3.50 9.79
C THR A 72 -3.56 -3.82 9.44
N LYS A 73 -2.73 -4.05 10.47
CA LYS A 73 -1.33 -4.48 10.29
C LYS A 73 -1.20 -5.99 10.42
N THR A 74 -0.26 -6.61 9.72
CA THR A 74 0.05 -8.04 9.89
C THR A 74 0.56 -8.36 11.30
N SER A 75 1.21 -7.41 12.00
CA SER A 75 1.57 -7.56 13.43
C SER A 75 0.38 -7.76 14.35
N TYR A 76 -0.84 -7.40 13.95
CA TYR A 76 -2.04 -7.74 14.70
C TYR A 76 -2.24 -9.27 14.80
N LEU A 77 -1.70 -10.02 13.83
CA LEU A 77 -1.63 -11.47 13.86
C LEU A 77 -0.40 -11.98 14.63
N GLY A 78 0.46 -11.09 15.12
CA GLY A 78 1.77 -11.42 15.66
C GLY A 78 2.68 -12.05 14.61
N ILE A 79 2.67 -11.52 13.39
CA ILE A 79 3.51 -11.97 12.26
C ILE A 79 4.24 -10.78 11.67
N THR A 80 5.54 -10.97 11.45
CA THR A 80 6.41 -10.05 10.73
C THR A 80 6.65 -10.59 9.32
N GLY A 81 6.22 -9.86 8.29
CA GLY A 81 6.45 -10.23 6.88
C GLY A 81 5.42 -11.23 6.31
N ILE A 82 5.58 -11.52 5.02
CA ILE A 82 4.68 -12.39 4.24
C ILE A 82 5.31 -13.69 3.78
N ASP A 83 6.58 -13.93 4.12
CA ASP A 83 7.42 -14.98 3.55
C ASP A 83 7.03 -16.41 3.95
N ASN A 84 6.18 -16.59 4.96
CA ASN A 84 5.59 -17.87 5.30
C ASN A 84 4.07 -17.79 5.31
N TRP A 85 3.46 -18.11 4.17
CA TRP A 85 2.02 -17.97 3.97
C TRP A 85 1.20 -18.90 4.88
N ASN A 86 1.68 -20.12 5.14
CA ASN A 86 0.99 -21.09 5.99
C ASN A 86 0.78 -20.55 7.41
N ILE A 87 1.78 -19.88 7.99
CA ILE A 87 1.66 -19.27 9.32
C ILE A 87 0.59 -18.17 9.30
N ILE A 88 0.61 -17.30 8.29
CA ILE A 88 -0.35 -16.20 8.13
C ILE A 88 -1.77 -16.71 8.00
N TYR A 89 -1.97 -17.67 7.10
CA TYR A 89 -3.27 -18.24 6.84
C TYR A 89 -3.85 -18.97 8.06
N ASN A 90 -3.02 -19.73 8.78
CA ASN A 90 -3.45 -20.42 10.00
C ASN A 90 -3.84 -19.43 11.10
N LYS A 91 -3.03 -18.39 11.35
CA LYS A 91 -3.40 -17.36 12.33
C LYS A 91 -4.65 -16.59 11.92
N PHE A 92 -4.79 -16.28 10.63
CA PHE A 92 -5.97 -15.61 10.10
C PHE A 92 -7.24 -16.43 10.33
N LYS A 93 -7.20 -17.75 10.14
CA LYS A 93 -8.34 -18.65 10.39
C LYS A 93 -8.83 -18.66 11.83
N LEU A 94 -7.96 -18.36 12.79
CA LEU A 94 -8.29 -18.33 14.22
C LEU A 94 -8.98 -17.03 14.65
N ILE A 95 -9.07 -16.02 13.78
CA ILE A 95 -9.67 -14.72 14.13
C ILE A 95 -11.18 -14.82 14.19
N GLU A 96 -11.76 -14.54 15.36
CA GLU A 96 -13.21 -14.53 15.54
C GLU A 96 -13.88 -13.19 15.25
N ASN A 97 -13.09 -12.12 15.10
CA ASN A 97 -13.59 -10.76 14.92
C ASN A 97 -14.49 -10.65 13.68
N ARG A 98 -15.70 -10.14 13.90
CA ARG A 98 -16.79 -10.07 12.90
C ARG A 98 -16.38 -9.33 11.61
N ILE A 99 -15.53 -8.31 11.70
CA ILE A 99 -15.09 -7.52 10.54
C ILE A 99 -14.33 -8.42 9.55
N TYR A 100 -13.47 -9.31 10.05
CA TYR A 100 -12.69 -10.27 9.26
C TYR A 100 -13.61 -11.28 8.57
N LYS A 101 -14.68 -11.70 9.28
CA LYS A 101 -15.70 -12.61 8.74
C LYS A 101 -16.56 -11.95 7.67
N GLN A 102 -16.88 -10.65 7.80
CA GLN A 102 -17.74 -9.90 6.89
C GLN A 102 -17.05 -9.40 5.62
N ALA A 103 -15.72 -9.27 5.62
CA ALA A 103 -14.97 -8.84 4.44
C ALA A 103 -15.17 -9.82 3.27
N LYS A 104 -15.58 -9.28 2.11
CA LYS A 104 -15.69 -10.04 0.85
C LYS A 104 -14.32 -10.39 0.30
N THR A 105 -13.44 -9.40 0.23
CA THR A 105 -12.06 -9.54 -0.23
C THR A 105 -11.13 -9.36 0.94
N ILE A 106 -10.13 -10.22 1.08
CA ILE A 106 -9.07 -10.08 2.07
C ILE A 106 -7.76 -9.95 1.30
N VAL A 107 -7.06 -8.85 1.51
CA VAL A 107 -5.81 -8.54 0.85
C VAL A 107 -4.69 -8.59 1.88
N PHE A 108 -3.65 -9.37 1.58
CA PHE A 108 -2.40 -9.33 2.31
C PHE A 108 -1.35 -8.64 1.45
N ILE A 109 -0.77 -7.56 1.98
CA ILE A 109 0.31 -6.80 1.37
C ILE A 109 1.50 -6.88 2.31
N GLY A 110 2.59 -7.48 1.84
CA GLY A 110 3.82 -7.69 2.61
C GLY A 110 5.09 -7.51 1.79
N ASP A 111 6.24 -7.51 2.46
CA ASP A 111 7.54 -7.31 1.81
C ASP A 111 8.22 -8.65 1.54
N ILE A 112 8.91 -8.74 0.41
CA ILE A 112 9.80 -9.85 0.08
C ILE A 112 11.16 -9.29 -0.35
N ASP A 113 11.89 -8.83 0.66
CA ASP A 113 13.19 -8.17 0.46
C ASP A 113 14.33 -9.09 -0.01
N ASN A 114 14.13 -10.41 -0.13
CA ASN A 114 15.15 -11.30 -0.67
C ASN A 114 14.65 -12.61 -1.29
N GLN A 115 15.51 -13.21 -2.14
CA GLN A 115 15.24 -14.47 -2.85
C GLN A 115 14.87 -15.62 -1.90
N ARG A 116 15.53 -15.73 -0.74
CA ARG A 116 15.23 -16.78 0.24
C ARG A 116 13.81 -16.62 0.79
N LYS A 117 13.41 -15.40 1.12
CA LYS A 117 12.02 -15.08 1.55
C LYS A 117 11.04 -15.36 0.43
N TYR A 118 11.39 -15.05 -0.82
CA TYR A 118 10.54 -15.34 -1.97
C TYR A 118 10.32 -16.85 -2.17
N GLU A 119 11.38 -17.64 -2.13
CA GLU A 119 11.31 -19.10 -2.26
C GLU A 119 10.52 -19.73 -1.11
N ASN A 120 10.72 -19.23 0.12
CA ASN A 120 9.93 -19.64 1.28
C ASN A 120 8.45 -19.29 1.09
N PHE A 121 8.15 -18.08 0.60
CA PHE A 121 6.78 -17.67 0.29
C PHE A 121 6.15 -18.61 -0.72
N ARG A 122 6.81 -18.83 -1.85
CA ARG A 122 6.32 -19.69 -2.94
C ARG A 122 6.10 -21.12 -2.52
N SER A 123 7.01 -21.70 -1.75
CA SER A 123 6.89 -23.07 -1.26
C SER A 123 5.81 -23.25 -0.18
N THR A 124 5.39 -22.16 0.48
CA THR A 124 4.32 -22.17 1.49
C THR A 124 2.97 -21.72 0.96
N LEU A 125 2.88 -21.31 -0.31
CA LEU A 125 1.61 -21.11 -0.98
C LEU A 125 0.90 -22.46 -1.18
N GLY A 126 -0.38 -22.53 -0.82
CA GLY A 126 -1.20 -23.71 -1.07
C GLY A 126 -1.53 -23.88 -2.55
N ASP A 127 -1.82 -25.11 -2.98
CA ASP A 127 -2.15 -25.46 -4.38
C ASP A 127 -3.40 -24.72 -4.92
N ASN A 128 -4.26 -24.25 -4.03
CA ASN A 128 -5.47 -23.49 -4.35
C ASN A 128 -5.22 -22.00 -4.61
N ILE A 129 -3.96 -21.56 -4.61
CA ILE A 129 -3.55 -20.18 -4.83
C ILE A 129 -2.89 -20.06 -6.20
N LYS A 130 -3.45 -19.22 -7.07
CA LYS A 130 -2.96 -19.00 -8.43
C LYS A 130 -2.38 -17.60 -8.58
N GLU A 131 -1.28 -17.50 -9.30
CA GLU A 131 -0.73 -16.20 -9.70
C GLU A 131 -1.54 -15.65 -10.88
N ASP A 132 -2.03 -14.42 -10.76
CA ASP A 132 -2.81 -13.73 -11.79
C ASP A 132 -1.89 -12.86 -12.67
N ILE A 133 -1.06 -12.06 -12.00
CA ILE A 133 0.08 -11.36 -12.61
C ILE A 133 1.29 -11.54 -11.69
N SER A 134 2.49 -11.25 -12.20
CA SER A 134 3.72 -11.37 -11.42
C SER A 134 3.62 -10.66 -10.06
N GLY A 135 3.68 -11.44 -8.99
CA GLY A 135 3.61 -10.97 -7.60
C GLY A 135 2.20 -10.71 -7.05
N VAL A 136 1.14 -11.09 -7.77
CA VAL A 136 -0.25 -11.03 -7.28
C VAL A 136 -0.87 -12.42 -7.37
N TYR A 137 -1.21 -12.98 -6.21
CA TYR A 137 -1.74 -14.33 -6.04
C TYR A 137 -3.16 -14.27 -5.52
N ILE A 138 -4.04 -15.10 -6.06
CA ILE A 138 -5.46 -15.10 -5.79
C ILE A 138 -5.91 -16.51 -5.41
N SER A 139 -6.75 -16.58 -4.38
CA SER A 139 -7.49 -17.79 -4.03
C SER A 139 -8.96 -17.46 -3.81
N HIS A 140 -9.83 -18.35 -4.26
CA HIS A 140 -11.27 -18.23 -4.07
C HIS A 140 -11.71 -19.23 -3.01
N ASP A 141 -12.25 -18.73 -1.89
CA ASP A 141 -12.75 -19.54 -0.77
C ASP A 141 -14.26 -19.31 -0.65
N TYR A 142 -15.03 -20.11 -1.38
CA TYR A 142 -16.48 -19.96 -1.57
C TYR A 142 -16.89 -18.55 -2.04
N TYR A 143 -17.38 -17.71 -1.12
CA TYR A 143 -17.85 -16.35 -1.36
C TYR A 143 -16.78 -15.29 -1.07
N LYS A 144 -15.57 -15.70 -0.68
CA LYS A 144 -14.46 -14.80 -0.38
C LYS A 144 -13.37 -14.87 -1.43
N VAL A 145 -12.77 -13.72 -1.69
CA VAL A 145 -11.56 -13.59 -2.50
C VAL A 145 -10.40 -13.28 -1.57
N LEU A 146 -9.41 -14.15 -1.56
CA LEU A 146 -8.14 -13.92 -0.90
C LEU A 146 -7.14 -13.44 -1.94
N VAL A 147 -6.54 -12.28 -1.71
CA VAL A 147 -5.50 -11.71 -2.54
C VAL A 147 -4.24 -11.57 -1.71
N ILE A 148 -3.13 -12.03 -2.26
CA ILE A 148 -1.82 -11.96 -1.64
C ILE A 148 -0.96 -11.22 -2.65
N THR A 149 -0.42 -10.09 -2.25
CA THR A 149 0.56 -9.36 -3.05
C THR A 149 1.73 -9.02 -2.16
N TYR A 150 2.87 -8.89 -2.78
CA TYR A 150 4.02 -8.33 -2.12
C TYR A 150 4.61 -7.20 -2.95
N ASN A 151 5.27 -6.28 -2.26
CA ASN A 151 6.18 -5.37 -2.90
C ASN A 151 7.50 -6.16 -3.14
N GLY A 152 8.29 -5.90 -4.21
CA GLY A 152 9.58 -6.59 -4.42
C GLY A 152 9.99 -7.16 -5.76
N ASP A 153 11.30 -7.42 -5.94
CA ASP A 153 11.88 -7.99 -7.17
C ASP A 153 12.58 -9.35 -6.97
N LEU A 154 12.40 -10.19 -7.98
CA LEU A 154 12.89 -11.54 -8.21
C LEU A 154 14.15 -11.57 -9.11
N ASN A 155 14.60 -10.42 -9.64
CA ASN A 155 15.70 -10.33 -10.62
C ASN A 155 16.70 -9.17 -10.36
N ASN A 156 16.78 -8.64 -9.14
CA ASN A 156 17.70 -7.54 -8.83
C ASN A 156 18.59 -7.90 -7.64
N ASP A 157 19.90 -8.07 -7.89
CA ASP A 157 20.92 -8.47 -6.89
C ASP A 157 21.05 -7.47 -5.73
N ARG A 158 20.44 -6.29 -5.86
CA ARG A 158 20.35 -5.26 -4.83
C ARG A 158 19.03 -5.40 -4.09
N PHE A 159 18.92 -6.46 -3.31
CA PHE A 159 17.87 -6.64 -2.31
C PHE A 159 17.69 -5.37 -1.47
N SER A 160 16.59 -4.65 -1.69
CA SER A 160 16.29 -3.41 -0.98
C SER A 160 15.12 -3.64 -0.03
N SER A 161 15.26 -3.10 1.18
CA SER A 161 14.44 -3.46 2.34
C SER A 161 13.02 -2.86 2.37
N HIS A 162 12.63 -2.02 1.40
CA HIS A 162 11.31 -1.37 1.38
C HIS A 162 10.89 -1.04 -0.05
N GLU A 163 9.89 -1.75 -0.54
CA GLU A 163 9.65 -1.91 -1.97
C GLU A 163 8.57 -0.96 -2.51
N ILE A 164 7.74 -0.40 -1.61
CA ILE A 164 6.85 0.70 -1.98
C ILE A 164 7.63 2.00 -2.21
N GLU A 165 8.76 2.22 -1.52
CA GLU A 165 9.69 3.32 -1.74
C GLU A 165 10.28 3.26 -3.15
N GLU A 166 10.61 2.07 -3.65
CA GLU A 166 11.13 1.91 -5.00
C GLU A 166 10.07 2.30 -6.05
N ASP A 167 8.83 1.85 -5.89
CA ASP A 167 7.72 2.27 -6.75
C ASP A 167 7.45 3.77 -6.64
N MET A 168 7.62 4.35 -5.44
CA MET A 168 7.56 5.79 -5.23
C MET A 168 8.69 6.53 -5.96
N ILE A 169 9.93 6.04 -5.90
CA ILE A 169 11.06 6.63 -6.62
C ILE A 169 10.81 6.57 -8.13
N LYS A 170 10.44 5.38 -8.65
CA LYS A 170 10.07 5.20 -10.07
C LYS A 170 8.92 6.10 -10.49
N PHE A 171 7.96 6.33 -9.59
CA PHE A 171 6.88 7.29 -9.81
C PHE A 171 7.43 8.70 -9.92
N LEU A 172 8.18 9.17 -8.92
CA LEU A 172 8.73 10.52 -8.86
C LEU A 172 9.68 10.83 -10.03
N GLU A 173 10.50 9.86 -10.47
CA GLU A 173 11.37 10.00 -11.65
C GLU A 173 10.62 10.25 -12.96
N LYS A 174 9.40 9.73 -13.06
CA LYS A 174 8.54 9.91 -14.25
C LYS A 174 7.78 11.24 -14.22
N ILE A 175 7.79 11.96 -13.10
CA ILE A 175 7.10 13.24 -12.96
C ILE A 175 8.00 14.36 -13.48
N ASN A 176 7.55 15.01 -14.55
CA ASN A 176 8.22 16.19 -15.10
C ASN A 176 7.83 17.47 -14.34
N GLU A 177 8.17 17.53 -13.05
CA GLU A 177 8.06 18.71 -12.20
C GLU A 177 9.47 19.18 -11.84
N THR A 178 9.85 20.40 -12.27
CA THR A 178 11.24 20.91 -12.18
C THR A 178 11.85 20.79 -10.78
N GLY A 179 11.05 20.97 -9.73
CA GLY A 179 11.50 20.83 -8.33
C GLY A 179 11.66 19.37 -7.87
N VAL A 180 10.92 18.44 -8.45
CA VAL A 180 10.96 17.01 -8.11
C VAL A 180 12.10 16.33 -8.89
N SER A 181 12.10 16.49 -10.21
CA SER A 181 13.09 15.87 -11.10
C SER A 181 14.52 16.34 -10.78
N GLY A 182 14.71 17.65 -10.56
CA GLY A 182 16.00 18.21 -10.16
C GLY A 182 16.55 17.60 -8.88
N ARG A 183 15.70 17.34 -7.87
CA ARG A 183 16.12 16.77 -6.58
C ARG A 183 16.50 15.30 -6.68
N ILE A 184 15.73 14.53 -7.43
CA ILE A 184 16.05 13.13 -7.66
C ILE A 184 17.36 13.03 -8.42
N LEU A 185 17.55 13.83 -9.48
CA LEU A 185 18.79 13.89 -10.26
C LEU A 185 20.02 14.18 -9.39
N THR A 186 19.92 15.09 -8.41
CA THR A 186 21.03 15.40 -7.49
C THR A 186 21.39 14.28 -6.51
N GLN A 187 20.59 13.21 -6.43
CA GLN A 187 20.76 12.12 -5.48
C GLN A 187 20.88 10.75 -6.14
N LYS A 188 21.02 10.69 -7.48
CA LYS A 188 21.05 9.43 -8.26
C LYS A 188 22.27 8.54 -7.98
N ASP A 189 23.27 9.03 -7.27
CA ASP A 189 24.45 8.24 -6.89
C ASP A 189 24.17 7.25 -5.74
N VAL A 190 22.97 7.24 -5.18
CA VAL A 190 22.57 6.30 -4.13
C VAL A 190 22.07 4.99 -4.75
N THR A 191 22.65 3.88 -4.29
CA THR A 191 22.35 2.53 -4.80
C THR A 191 21.19 1.84 -4.07
N ASP A 192 20.83 2.32 -2.88
CA ASP A 192 19.75 1.80 -2.03
C ASP A 192 18.51 2.71 -2.05
N ALA A 193 17.34 2.13 -2.30
CA ALA A 193 16.08 2.86 -2.43
C ALA A 193 15.66 3.55 -1.13
N LYS A 194 15.88 2.90 0.02
CA LYS A 194 15.53 3.45 1.34
C LYS A 194 16.41 4.64 1.68
N GLU A 195 17.72 4.52 1.48
CA GLU A 195 18.67 5.60 1.71
C GLU A 195 18.37 6.80 0.78
N LEU A 196 18.04 6.54 -0.49
CA LEU A 196 17.63 7.58 -1.43
C LEU A 196 16.35 8.27 -0.94
N TYR A 197 15.35 7.50 -0.53
CA TYR A 197 14.11 8.03 0.03
C TYR A 197 14.35 8.89 1.28
N ASP A 198 15.15 8.41 2.23
CA ASP A 198 15.48 9.15 3.46
C ASP A 198 16.18 10.48 3.14
N LYS A 199 17.08 10.50 2.16
CA LYS A 199 17.74 11.73 1.68
C LYS A 199 16.76 12.67 1.00
N LEU A 200 15.85 12.16 0.17
CA LEU A 200 14.79 12.95 -0.45
C LEU A 200 13.89 13.56 0.64
N ASN A 201 13.42 12.74 1.59
CA ASN A 201 12.54 13.18 2.67
C ASN A 201 13.19 14.27 3.52
N LYS A 202 14.46 14.10 3.92
CA LYS A 202 15.24 15.15 4.62
C LYS A 202 15.33 16.43 3.80
N SER A 203 15.56 16.32 2.49
CA SER A 203 15.68 17.46 1.59
C SER A 203 14.37 18.24 1.45
N PHE A 204 13.24 17.53 1.34
CA PHE A 204 11.92 18.15 1.22
C PHE A 204 11.37 18.70 2.55
N ARG A 205 11.72 18.10 3.70
CA ARG A 205 11.33 18.62 5.03
C ARG A 205 11.92 19.99 5.37
N ASN A 206 13.12 20.28 4.88
CA ASN A 206 13.84 21.51 5.21
C ASN A 206 13.43 22.72 4.34
N PHE A 207 12.48 22.54 3.42
CA PHE A 207 12.11 23.58 2.48
C PHE A 207 10.87 24.35 2.97
N ARG A 208 11.01 25.67 3.16
CA ARG A 208 9.87 26.60 3.31
C ARG A 208 9.63 27.28 1.97
N LEU A 209 9.05 26.55 1.01
CA LEU A 209 8.37 27.22 -0.11
C LEU A 209 7.04 27.73 0.41
N GLY A 210 6.45 28.69 -0.29
CA GLY A 210 5.16 29.27 0.09
C GLY A 210 4.10 28.21 0.42
N PRO A 211 2.95 28.60 0.99
CA PRO A 211 1.94 27.71 1.58
C PRO A 211 1.39 26.56 0.69
N GLU A 212 1.87 26.43 -0.55
CA GLU A 212 1.50 25.46 -1.58
C GLU A 212 2.50 24.31 -1.80
N LEU A 213 3.72 24.34 -1.23
CA LEU A 213 4.76 23.32 -1.48
C LEU A 213 5.18 22.57 -0.20
N PHE A 214 4.30 21.64 0.18
CA PHE A 214 4.42 20.46 1.06
C PHE A 214 5.52 20.41 2.14
N ASN A 215 5.12 20.17 3.39
CA ASN A 215 6.01 20.18 4.56
C ASN A 215 6.92 18.93 4.68
N ASN A 216 6.68 17.89 3.87
CA ASN A 216 7.51 16.69 3.76
C ASN A 216 7.18 15.89 2.47
N LEU A 217 7.99 14.87 2.18
CA LEU A 217 7.85 14.02 1.00
C LEU A 217 6.53 13.24 0.95
N ASP A 218 5.94 12.86 2.09
CA ASP A 218 4.66 12.16 2.13
C ASP A 218 3.52 13.04 1.59
N GLU A 219 3.46 14.31 2.00
CA GLU A 219 2.45 15.25 1.51
C GLU A 219 2.62 15.55 0.02
N LEU A 220 3.87 15.70 -0.43
CA LEU A 220 4.21 15.86 -1.84
C LEU A 220 3.79 14.62 -2.64
N LEU A 221 4.01 13.42 -2.11
CA LEU A 221 3.64 12.18 -2.77
C LEU A 221 2.13 12.09 -2.97
N VAL A 222 1.32 12.35 -1.93
CA VAL A 222 -0.15 12.36 -2.06
C VAL A 222 -0.60 13.36 -3.12
N HIS A 223 -0.03 14.57 -3.11
CA HIS A 223 -0.31 15.58 -4.12
C HIS A 223 -0.02 15.08 -5.54
N LEU A 224 1.19 14.58 -5.77
CA LEU A 224 1.62 14.13 -7.08
C LEU A 224 0.80 12.92 -7.54
N MET A 225 0.50 11.97 -6.65
CA MET A 225 -0.37 10.84 -6.96
C MET A 225 -1.76 11.27 -7.41
N VAL A 226 -2.33 12.33 -6.81
CA VAL A 226 -3.63 12.87 -7.24
C VAL A 226 -3.51 13.61 -8.57
N LYS A 227 -2.53 14.51 -8.71
CA LYS A 227 -2.32 15.33 -9.91
C LYS A 227 -2.00 14.46 -11.14
N TYR A 228 -1.22 13.41 -10.94
CA TYR A 228 -0.74 12.49 -11.97
C TYR A 228 -1.32 11.08 -11.81
N ARG A 229 -2.60 10.99 -11.43
CA ARG A 229 -3.28 9.72 -11.12
C ARG A 229 -3.21 8.65 -12.19
N GLU A 230 -3.16 9.00 -13.46
CA GLU A 230 -3.00 8.00 -14.53
C GLU A 230 -1.57 7.45 -14.60
N TYR A 231 -0.58 8.27 -14.24
CA TYR A 231 0.83 7.87 -14.22
C TYR A 231 1.18 7.05 -12.98
N SER A 232 0.57 7.35 -11.81
CA SER A 232 0.82 6.60 -10.57
C SER A 232 0.44 5.13 -10.68
N ARG A 233 -0.50 4.76 -11.55
CA ARG A 233 -0.93 3.37 -11.76
C ARG A 233 0.16 2.47 -12.34
N LYS A 234 1.15 3.03 -13.05
CA LYS A 234 2.20 2.23 -13.71
C LYS A 234 3.29 1.75 -12.75
N PRO A 235 3.88 2.60 -11.88
CA PRO A 235 4.82 2.15 -10.86
C PRO A 235 4.15 1.23 -9.85
N PHE A 236 2.97 1.61 -9.33
CA PHE A 236 2.22 0.80 -8.36
C PHE A 236 1.36 -0.29 -9.02
N LEU A 237 1.91 -1.05 -9.96
CA LEU A 237 1.14 -1.95 -10.83
C LEU A 237 0.39 -3.04 -10.05
N ARG A 238 1.07 -3.71 -9.11
CA ARG A 238 0.47 -4.79 -8.31
C ARG A 238 -0.67 -4.25 -7.44
N LEU A 239 -0.43 -3.16 -6.73
CA LEU A 239 -1.46 -2.47 -5.95
C LEU A 239 -2.63 -2.02 -6.82
N ASN A 240 -2.38 -1.46 -8.00
CA ASN A 240 -3.44 -1.10 -8.95
C ASN A 240 -4.30 -2.32 -9.33
N ARG A 241 -3.66 -3.46 -9.63
CA ARG A 241 -4.37 -4.71 -9.95
C ARG A 241 -5.26 -5.17 -8.79
N VAL A 242 -4.74 -5.15 -7.57
CA VAL A 242 -5.51 -5.47 -6.35
C VAL A 242 -6.73 -4.56 -6.20
N LEU A 243 -6.56 -3.25 -6.40
CA LEU A 243 -7.65 -2.28 -6.28
C LEU A 243 -8.71 -2.47 -7.38
N GLU A 244 -8.31 -2.80 -8.60
CA GLU A 244 -9.24 -3.15 -9.68
C GLU A 244 -10.07 -4.41 -9.36
N LEU A 245 -9.47 -5.43 -8.73
CA LEU A 245 -10.20 -6.60 -8.25
C LEU A 245 -11.26 -6.20 -7.21
N ILE A 246 -10.90 -5.36 -6.23
CA ILE A 246 -11.84 -4.87 -5.21
C ILE A 246 -12.98 -4.06 -5.85
N ALA A 247 -12.69 -3.25 -6.88
CA ALA A 247 -13.69 -2.48 -7.59
C ALA A 247 -14.78 -3.40 -8.18
N ASN A 248 -14.38 -4.56 -8.71
CA ASN A 248 -15.24 -5.51 -9.42
C ASN A 248 -15.97 -6.53 -8.52
N THR A 249 -15.63 -6.61 -7.22
CA THR A 249 -16.29 -7.48 -6.20
C THR A 249 -17.37 -6.77 -5.37
#